data_AF-U4QML6-F1
#
_entry.id   AF-U4QML6-F1
#
_cell.length_a   1.000
_cell.length_b   1.000
_cell.length_c   1.000
_cell.angle_alpha   90.00
_cell.angle_beta   90.00
_cell.angle_gamma   90.00
#
_symmetry.space_group_name_H-M   'P 1'
#
loop_
_entity.id
_entity.type
_entity.pdbx_description
1 polymer ?
#
loop_
_entity_poly.entity_id
_entity_poly.type
_entity_poly.pdbx_seq_one_letter_code
_entity_poly.pdbx_strand_id
1 'polypeptide(L)' 'MPTKKLLSISEFAKIAQTTRRTLIFYDQKDIFKPAKIAENGYRYYSYG' A
#
# COMPACT_ATOMS: atom_id res chain seq x y z
N MET A 1 -10.46 14.93 13.84
CA MET A 1 -9.20 14.29 13.42
C MET A 1 -9.49 13.46 12.18
N PRO A 2 -8.90 13.71 11.01
CA PRO A 2 -9.19 12.92 9.82
C PRO A 2 -8.63 11.51 10.04
N THR A 3 -9.53 10.53 10.08
CA THR A 3 -9.19 9.11 10.19
C THR A 3 -8.43 8.72 8.93
N LYS A 4 -7.10 8.58 9.02
CA LYS A 4 -6.27 8.14 7.90
C LYS A 4 -6.78 6.78 7.42
N LYS A 5 -7.47 6.74 6.28
CA LYS A 5 -8.02 5.50 5.74
C LYS A 5 -6.86 4.70 5.16
N LEU A 6 -6.67 3.50 5.71
CA LEU A 6 -5.70 2.53 5.21
C LEU A 6 -6.38 1.68 4.15
N LEU A 7 -5.76 1.60 2.99
CA LEU A 7 -6.16 0.73 1.88
C LEU A 7 -5.25 -0.48 1.87
N SER A 8 -5.81 -1.67 1.65
CA SER A 8 -5.00 -2.84 1.31
C SER A 8 -4.24 -2.60 0.01
N ILE A 9 -3.13 -3.32 -0.19
CA ILE A 9 -2.37 -3.29 -1.45
C ILE A 9 -3.23 -3.51 -2.70
N SER A 10 -4.31 -4.26 -2.59
CA SER A 10 -5.27 -4.54 -3.68
C SER A 10 -6.13 -3.33 -4.01
N GLU A 11 -6.67 -2.69 -2.99
CA GLU A 11 -7.53 -1.51 -3.14
C GLU A 11 -6.71 -0.34 -3.68
N PHE A 12 -5.51 -0.15 -3.14
CA PHE A 12 -4.58 0.85 -3.63
C PHE A 12 -4.19 0.59 -5.09
N ALA A 13 -3.87 -0.66 -5.45
CA ALA A 13 -3.53 -1.02 -6.83
C ALA A 13 -4.67 -0.70 -7.81
N LYS A 14 -5.93 -0.97 -7.44
CA LYS A 14 -7.10 -0.63 -8.26
C LYS A 14 -7.24 0.88 -8.50
N ILE A 15 -7.11 1.67 -7.44
CA ILE A 15 -7.25 3.14 -7.51
C ILE A 15 -6.09 3.75 -8.31
N ALA A 16 -4.86 3.27 -8.07
CA ALA A 16 -3.66 3.74 -8.76
C ALA A 16 -3.49 3.13 -10.16
N GLN A 17 -4.48 2.38 -10.67
CA GLN A 17 -4.43 1.70 -11.98
C GLN A 17 -3.14 0.91 -12.21
N THR A 18 -2.68 0.24 -11.16
CA THR A 18 -1.45 -0.54 -11.15
C THR A 18 -1.70 -1.94 -10.62
N THR A 19 -0.64 -2.73 -10.44
CA THR A 19 -0.74 -4.09 -9.90
C THR A 19 -0.15 -4.17 -8.51
N ARG A 20 -0.61 -5.15 -7.71
CA ARG A 20 0.02 -5.48 -6.42
C ARG A 20 1.52 -5.76 -6.60
N ARG A 21 1.91 -6.41 -7.70
CA ARG A 21 3.30 -6.76 -8.01
C ARG A 21 4.16 -5.50 -8.18
N THR A 22 3.64 -4.49 -8.86
CA THR A 22 4.32 -3.20 -9.03
C THR A 22 4.57 -2.51 -7.68
N LEU A 23 3.57 -2.50 -6.80
CA LEU A 23 3.71 -1.89 -5.47
C LEU A 23 4.70 -2.65 -4.57
N ILE A 24 4.69 -3.99 -4.63
CA ILE A 24 5.68 -4.82 -3.92
C ILE A 24 7.09 -4.54 -4.46
N PHE A 25 7.23 -4.40 -5.78
CA PHE A 25 8.50 -4.07 -6.41
C PHE A 25 9.00 -2.69 -5.96
N TYR A 26 8.14 -1.69 -5.86
CA TYR A 26 8.52 -0.37 -5.35
C TYR A 26 8.92 -0.40 -3.87
N ASP A 27 8.24 -1.19 -3.04
CA ASP A 27 8.63 -1.40 -1.63
C ASP A 27 10.03 -2.03 -1.54
N GLN A 28 10.29 -3.08 -2.33
CA GLN A 28 11.61 -3.74 -2.39
C GLN A 28 12.73 -2.84 -2.91
N LYS A 29 12.41 -1.87 -3.76
CA LYS A 29 13.36 -0.90 -4.32
C LYS A 29 13.47 0.38 -3.51
N ASP A 30 12.81 0.46 -2.36
CA ASP A 30 12.79 1.65 -1.50
C ASP A 30 12.16 2.90 -2.16
N ILE A 31 11.37 2.71 -3.23
CA ILE A 31 10.77 3.79 -4.01
C ILE A 31 9.45 4.25 -3.38
N PHE A 32 8.64 3.30 -2.91
CA PHE A 32 7.33 3.59 -2.34
C PHE A 32 6.95 2.53 -1.30
N LYS A 33 6.80 2.96 -0.04
CA LYS A 33 6.57 2.06 1.09
C LYS A 33 5.13 2.06 1.58
N PRO A 34 4.64 0.92 2.09
CA PRO A 34 3.36 0.88 2.79
C PRO A 34 3.42 1.72 4.07
N ALA A 35 2.29 2.34 4.41
CA ALA A 35 2.13 3.07 5.67
C ALA A 35 2.10 2.13 6.88
N LYS A 36 1.66 0.88 6.70
CA LYS A 36 1.65 -0.15 7.73
C LYS A 36 1.87 -1.54 7.12
N ILE A 37 2.69 -2.34 7.80
CA ILE A 37 2.84 -3.77 7.54
C ILE A 37 2.20 -4.48 8.73
N ALA A 38 1.20 -5.32 8.48
CA ALA A 38 0.58 -6.15 9.51
C ALA A 38 1.46 -7.37 9.83
N GLU A 39 1.21 -8.01 10.98
CA GLU A 39 1.97 -9.17 11.45
C GLU A 39 1.94 -10.35 10.45
N ASN A 40 0.86 -10.47 9.68
CA ASN A 40 0.71 -11.46 8.62
C ASN A 40 1.41 -11.08 7.29
N GLY A 41 2.22 -10.01 7.28
CA GLY A 41 2.92 -9.50 6.10
C GLY A 41 2.06 -8.70 5.11
N TYR A 42 0.79 -8.44 5.44
CA TYR A 42 -0.07 -7.61 4.59
C TYR A 42 0.35 -6.14 4.64
N ARG A 43 0.33 -5.53 3.45
CA ARG A 43 0.74 -4.14 3.24
C ARG A 43 -0.48 -3.24 3.10
N TYR A 44 -0.45 -2.15 3.86
CA TYR A 44 -1.49 -1.13 3.87
C TYR A 44 -0.90 0.22 3.50
N TYR A 45 -1.59 0.92 2.60
CA TYR A 45 -1.21 2.23 2.10
C TYR A 45 -2.17 3.27 2.65
N SER A 46 -1.66 4.41 3.12
CA SER A 46 -2.51 5.52 3.52
C SER A 46 -2.97 6.29 2.29
N TYR A 47 -4.26 6.56 2.19
CA TYR A 47 -4.80 7.57 1.28
C TYR A 47 -5.35 8.72 2.10
N GLY A 48 -4.95 9.94 1.78
CA GLY A 48 -5.26 11.16 2.52
C GLY A 48 -4.83 12.38 1.74
#